data_AF-A0A960PPC8-F1
#
_entry.id   AF-A0A960PPC8-F1
#
_cell.length_a   1.000
_cell.length_b   1.000
_cell.length_c   1.000
_cell.angle_alpha   90.00
_cell.angle_beta   90.00
_cell.angle_gamma   90.00
#
_symmetry.space_group_name_H-M   'P 1'
#
loop_
_entity.id
_entity.type
_entity.pdbx_description
1 polymer ?
#
loop_
_entity_poly.entity_id
_entity_poly.type
_entity_poly.pdbx_seq_one_letter_code
_entity_poly.pdbx_strand_id
1 'polypeptide(L)'
;MSAHEIPIYQVDAFTSERFRGNPAAVCPLTSWLPDELLQNIAAENNLSETAYFVPNGEGFELRWFTPACEVELCGHATLASAYVLFEELGFAGDVLRFRTRYRGEVSVTRRGKLLTLDFPANPALPVARNPELDAALGA
;
A
#
# COMPACT_ATOMS: atom_id res chain seq x y z
N MET A 1 20.82 -21.22 -4.49
CA MET A 1 19.84 -20.14 -4.29
C MET A 1 18.65 -20.45 -5.19
N SER A 2 17.50 -20.88 -4.65
CA SER A 2 16.28 -20.92 -5.45
C SER A 2 15.84 -19.47 -5.63
N ALA A 3 16.04 -18.92 -6.82
CA ALA A 3 15.60 -17.56 -7.12
C ALA A 3 14.06 -17.55 -7.09
N HIS A 4 13.48 -16.85 -6.12
CA HIS A 4 12.08 -16.49 -6.17
C HIS A 4 11.95 -15.39 -7.21
N GLU A 5 11.31 -15.68 -8.36
CA GLU A 5 10.89 -14.63 -9.29
C GLU A 5 9.64 -13.96 -8.72
N ILE A 6 9.76 -12.68 -8.35
CA ILE A 6 8.67 -11.90 -7.76
C ILE A 6 8.30 -10.81 -8.78
N PRO A 7 7.08 -10.83 -9.34
CA PRO A 7 6.60 -9.76 -10.19
C PRO A 7 6.55 -8.44 -9.42
N ILE A 8 6.93 -7.35 -10.08
CA ILE A 8 6.84 -6.00 -9.55
C ILE A 8 6.04 -5.12 -10.51
N TYR A 9 5.04 -4.43 -9.96
CA TYR A 9 4.30 -3.37 -10.63
C TYR A 9 4.64 -2.06 -9.94
N GLN A 10 5.01 -1.03 -10.69
CA GLN A 10 5.13 0.32 -10.16
C GLN A 10 3.92 1.14 -10.58
N VAL A 11 3.18 1.66 -9.61
CA VAL A 11 1.93 2.38 -9.84
C VAL A 11 1.99 3.75 -9.18
N ASP A 12 1.69 4.78 -9.96
CA ASP A 12 1.51 6.15 -9.50
C ASP A 12 0.07 6.33 -9.01
N ALA A 13 -0.14 6.29 -7.69
CA ALA A 13 -1.48 6.44 -7.10
C ALA A 13 -1.95 7.90 -7.08
N PHE A 14 -3.28 8.11 -7.08
CA PHE A 14 -3.93 9.43 -7.12
C PHE A 14 -3.67 10.27 -8.37
N THR A 15 -3.37 9.63 -9.50
CA THR A 15 -3.15 10.31 -10.77
C THR A 15 -3.62 9.47 -11.95
N SER A 16 -3.88 10.11 -13.09
CA SER A 16 -4.04 9.48 -14.41
C SER A 16 -2.87 9.76 -15.36
N GLU A 17 -1.87 10.51 -14.89
CA GLU A 17 -0.68 10.90 -15.64
C GLU A 17 0.55 10.27 -15.00
N ARG A 18 1.50 9.81 -15.84
CA ARG A 18 2.80 9.28 -15.37
C ARG A 18 3.61 10.37 -14.68
N PHE A 19 4.42 9.96 -13.70
CA PHE A 19 5.33 10.85 -12.96
C PHE A 19 4.60 11.91 -12.12
N ARG A 20 3.37 11.62 -11.73
CA ARG A 20 2.52 12.43 -10.85
C ARG A 20 1.99 11.55 -9.73
N GLY A 21 1.26 12.14 -8.78
CA GLY A 21 0.69 11.37 -7.67
C GLY A 21 1.77 10.83 -6.74
N ASN A 22 1.52 9.67 -6.13
CA ASN A 22 2.44 9.03 -5.19
C ASN A 22 2.79 7.60 -5.65
N PRO A 23 4.06 7.32 -6.02
CA PRO A 23 4.46 6.02 -6.53
C PRO A 23 4.55 4.97 -5.42
N ALA A 24 4.05 3.76 -5.71
CA ALA A 24 4.29 2.58 -4.90
C ALA A 24 4.72 1.39 -5.76
N ALA A 25 5.60 0.55 -5.21
CA ALA A 25 5.84 -0.79 -5.76
C ALA A 25 4.77 -1.74 -5.23
N VAL A 26 4.30 -2.65 -6.06
CA VAL A 26 3.33 -3.69 -5.70
C VAL A 26 3.90 -5.03 -6.14
N CYS A 27 4.06 -5.93 -5.18
CA CYS A 27 4.65 -7.25 -5.37
C CYS A 27 3.62 -8.33 -5.01
N PRO A 28 2.91 -8.90 -6.01
CA PRO A 28 2.02 -10.04 -5.78
C PRO A 28 2.81 -11.28 -5.35
N LEU A 29 2.36 -11.94 -4.29
CA LEU A 29 2.99 -13.14 -3.74
C LEU A 29 2.00 -14.30 -3.68
N THR A 30 2.49 -15.53 -3.81
CA THR A 30 1.68 -16.76 -3.60
C THR A 30 1.60 -17.18 -2.13
N SER A 31 2.59 -16.77 -1.34
CA SER A 31 2.72 -17.04 0.09
C SER A 31 3.63 -16.00 0.72
N TRP A 32 3.50 -15.76 2.02
CA TRP A 32 4.37 -14.82 2.71
C TRP A 32 5.83 -15.25 2.68
N LEU A 33 6.69 -14.29 2.36
CA LEU A 33 8.14 -14.39 2.51
C LEU A 33 8.54 -13.98 3.93
N PRO A 34 9.76 -14.32 4.38
CA PRO A 34 10.30 -13.83 5.64
C PRO A 34 10.28 -12.30 5.71
N ASP A 35 9.95 -11.73 6.87
CA ASP A 35 9.85 -10.28 7.08
C ASP A 35 11.13 -9.54 6.69
N GLU A 36 12.31 -10.13 6.95
CA GLU A 36 13.60 -9.58 6.54
C GLU A 36 13.74 -9.46 5.01
N LEU A 37 13.24 -10.45 4.26
CA LEU A 37 13.28 -10.41 2.80
C LEU A 37 12.31 -9.36 2.24
N LEU A 38 11.10 -9.25 2.81
CA LEU A 38 10.15 -8.20 2.45
C LEU A 38 10.72 -6.80 2.72
N GLN A 39 11.42 -6.64 3.85
CA GLN A 39 12.09 -5.38 4.18
C GLN A 39 13.24 -5.07 3.22
N ASN A 40 14.07 -6.06 2.87
CA ASN A 40 15.19 -5.88 1.95
C ASN A 40 14.72 -5.50 0.55
N ILE A 41 13.64 -6.13 0.05
CA ILE A 41 13.04 -5.76 -1.25
C ILE A 41 12.50 -4.32 -1.20
N ALA A 42 11.84 -3.93 -0.11
CA ALA A 42 11.31 -2.57 0.02
C ALA A 42 12.44 -1.51 0.08
N ALA A 43 13.54 -1.83 0.76
CA ALA A 43 14.74 -1.01 0.81
C ALA A 43 15.39 -0.87 -0.57
N GLU A 44 15.50 -1.97 -1.33
CA GLU A 44 16.07 -1.97 -2.69
C GLU A 44 15.21 -1.16 -3.67
N ASN A 45 13.88 -1.29 -3.60
CA ASN A 45 12.97 -0.52 -4.44
C ASN A 45 13.06 1.00 -4.18
N ASN A 46 13.36 1.39 -2.94
CA ASN A 46 13.56 2.78 -2.51
C ASN A 46 12.44 3.76 -2.95
N LEU A 47 11.21 3.28 -2.99
CA LEU A 47 10.00 4.09 -3.13
C LEU A 47 9.45 4.44 -1.74
N SER A 48 8.44 5.32 -1.67
CA SER A 48 7.76 5.62 -0.41
C SER A 48 7.30 4.32 0.27
N GLU A 49 6.63 3.45 -0.48
CA GLU A 49 6.21 2.14 0.00
C GLU A 49 6.30 1.05 -1.08
N THR A 50 6.63 -0.15 -0.63
CA THR A 50 6.38 -1.41 -1.34
C THR A 50 5.23 -2.15 -0.65
N ALA A 51 4.19 -2.46 -1.41
CA ALA A 51 3.05 -3.25 -0.98
C ALA A 51 3.22 -4.71 -1.42
N TYR A 52 2.89 -5.63 -0.53
CA TYR A 52 2.88 -7.06 -0.80
C TYR A 52 1.49 -7.60 -0.49
N PHE A 53 0.94 -8.43 -1.37
CA PHE A 53 -0.31 -9.12 -1.10
C PHE A 53 -0.25 -10.61 -1.40
N VAL A 54 -1.04 -11.38 -0.65
CA VAL A 54 -1.17 -12.84 -0.79
C VAL A 54 -2.67 -13.19 -0.82
N PRO A 55 -3.15 -14.06 -1.72
CA PRO A 55 -4.53 -14.55 -1.69
C PRO A 55 -4.85 -15.30 -0.39
N ASN A 56 -6.01 -15.09 0.22
CA ASN A 56 -6.41 -15.75 1.48
C ASN A 56 -7.75 -16.51 1.40
N GLY A 57 -8.20 -16.86 0.19
CA GLY A 57 -9.44 -17.61 -0.06
C GLY A 57 -10.70 -16.74 -0.17
N GLU A 58 -10.81 -15.69 0.63
CA GLU A 58 -11.97 -14.76 0.63
C GLU A 58 -11.62 -13.37 0.06
N GLY A 59 -10.33 -13.11 -0.16
CA GLY A 59 -9.80 -11.87 -0.69
C GLY A 59 -8.26 -11.95 -0.67
N PHE A 60 -7.64 -10.92 -0.09
CA PHE A 60 -6.20 -10.84 -0.01
C PHE A 60 -5.76 -10.40 1.39
N GLU A 61 -4.58 -10.84 1.80
CA GLU A 61 -3.84 -10.18 2.87
C GLU A 61 -2.93 -9.11 2.25
N LEU A 62 -2.69 -8.02 2.98
CA LEU A 62 -1.92 -6.87 2.49
C LEU A 62 -0.99 -6.34 3.58
N ARG A 63 0.26 -6.09 3.20
CA ARG A 63 1.31 -5.50 4.05
C ARG A 63 2.06 -4.42 3.27
N TRP A 64 2.58 -3.43 3.97
CA TRP A 64 3.30 -2.30 3.37
C TRP A 64 4.59 -2.04 4.11
N PHE A 65 5.64 -1.80 3.34
CA PHE A 65 6.96 -1.54 3.86
C PHE A 65 7.50 -0.26 3.24
N THR A 66 7.95 0.65 4.10
CA THR A 66 8.89 1.70 3.69
C THR A 66 10.29 1.08 3.52
N PRO A 67 11.28 1.83 3.01
CA PRO A 67 12.66 1.35 2.99
C PRO A 67 13.24 0.99 4.37
N ALA A 68 12.65 1.49 5.46
CA ALA A 68 13.18 1.32 6.81
C ALA A 68 12.36 0.36 7.70
N CYS A 69 11.05 0.25 7.49
CA CYS A 69 10.17 -0.55 8.35
C CYS A 69 8.83 -0.91 7.68
N GLU A 70 8.17 -1.93 8.21
CA GLU A 70 6.74 -2.19 7.99
C GLU A 70 5.89 -1.08 8.62
N VAL A 71 4.87 -0.61 7.90
CA VAL A 71 3.91 0.40 8.39
C VAL A 71 2.53 -0.19 8.60
N GLU A 72 1.80 0.34 9.58
CA GLU A 72 0.51 -0.23 9.99
C GLU A 72 -0.63 0.00 8.99
N LEU A 73 -0.56 1.10 8.22
CA LEU A 73 -1.57 1.50 7.25
C LEU A 73 -0.96 2.41 6.20
N CYS A 74 -1.26 2.16 4.92
CA CYS A 74 -0.86 3.06 3.84
C CYS A 74 -1.97 3.20 2.79
N GLY A 75 -2.44 4.42 2.56
CA GLY A 75 -3.54 4.70 1.63
C GLY A 75 -3.17 4.49 0.16
N HIS A 76 -2.15 5.21 -0.32
CA HIS A 76 -1.80 5.20 -1.74
C HIS A 76 -1.29 3.83 -2.22
N ALA A 77 -0.52 3.13 -1.39
CA ALA A 77 -0.04 1.78 -1.71
C ALA A 77 -1.19 0.74 -1.70
N THR A 78 -2.24 0.95 -0.89
CA THR A 78 -3.48 0.15 -0.97
C THR A 78 -4.24 0.40 -2.27
N LEU A 79 -4.32 1.65 -2.72
CA LEU A 79 -4.88 1.99 -4.04
C LEU A 79 -4.07 1.35 -5.18
N ALA A 80 -2.75 1.43 -5.10
CA ALA A 80 -1.86 0.81 -6.07
C ALA A 80 -2.09 -0.71 -6.14
N SER A 81 -2.17 -1.39 -5.00
CA SER A 81 -2.48 -2.84 -4.97
C SER A 81 -3.85 -3.16 -5.55
N ALA A 82 -4.87 -2.35 -5.24
CA ALA A 82 -6.20 -2.52 -5.81
C ALA A 82 -6.22 -2.31 -7.33
N TYR A 83 -5.50 -1.29 -7.83
CA TYR A 83 -5.35 -1.06 -9.26
C TYR A 83 -4.72 -2.28 -9.95
N VAL A 84 -3.61 -2.81 -9.42
CA VAL A 84 -2.97 -4.02 -9.98
C VAL A 84 -3.94 -5.20 -10.01
N LEU A 85 -4.70 -5.42 -8.93
CA LEU A 85 -5.66 -6.52 -8.88
C LEU A 85 -6.81 -6.36 -9.89
N PHE A 86 -7.36 -5.15 -10.04
CA PHE A 86 -8.46 -4.89 -10.96
C PHE A 86 -8.03 -4.87 -12.43
N GLU A 87 -6.95 -4.16 -12.74
CA GLU A 87 -6.60 -3.80 -14.13
C GLU A 87 -5.55 -4.75 -14.72
N GLU A 88 -4.56 -5.18 -13.93
CA GLU A 88 -3.46 -6.02 -14.44
C GLU A 88 -3.72 -7.51 -14.23
N LEU A 89 -4.35 -7.88 -13.11
CA LEU A 89 -4.62 -9.28 -12.74
C LEU A 89 -6.07 -9.72 -12.96
N GLY A 90 -6.93 -8.80 -13.41
CA GLY A 90 -8.29 -9.12 -13.88
C GLY A 90 -9.26 -9.59 -12.80
N PHE A 91 -9.17 -9.06 -11.58
CA PHE A 91 -10.14 -9.37 -10.53
C PHE A 91 -11.56 -8.98 -10.97
N ALA A 92 -12.46 -9.97 -10.97
CA ALA A 92 -13.78 -9.85 -11.59
C ALA A 92 -14.82 -9.07 -10.78
N GLY A 93 -14.62 -8.91 -9.46
CA GLY A 93 -15.54 -8.17 -8.59
C GLY A 93 -15.36 -6.65 -8.66
N ASP A 94 -16.19 -5.93 -7.90
CA ASP A 94 -16.07 -4.47 -7.75
C ASP A 94 -15.55 -4.04 -6.37
N VAL A 95 -15.42 -4.99 -5.44
CA VAL A 95 -14.96 -4.74 -4.07
C VAL A 95 -13.80 -5.69 -3.77
N LEU A 96 -12.65 -5.12 -3.45
CA LEU A 96 -11.52 -5.82 -2.88
C LEU A 96 -11.54 -5.66 -1.36
N ARG A 97 -11.35 -6.77 -0.65
CA ARG A 97 -11.17 -6.81 0.80
C ARG A 97 -9.75 -7.24 1.10
N PHE A 98 -9.05 -6.39 1.84
CA PHE A 98 -7.70 -6.65 2.31
C PHE A 98 -7.70 -6.85 3.81
N ARG A 99 -7.26 -8.03 4.25
CA ARG A 99 -6.93 -8.25 5.66
C ARG A 99 -5.52 -7.74 5.91
N THR A 100 -5.40 -6.78 6.80
CA THR A 100 -4.12 -6.12 7.14
C THR A 100 -3.59 -6.68 8.46
N ARG A 101 -2.28 -6.66 8.66
CA ARG A 101 -1.64 -7.23 9.85
C ARG A 101 -2.08 -6.53 11.15
N TYR A 102 -2.23 -5.20 11.11
CA TYR A 102 -2.39 -4.38 12.32
C TYR A 102 -3.74 -3.64 12.42
N ARG A 103 -4.45 -3.42 11.30
CA ARG A 103 -5.63 -2.53 11.26
C ARG A 103 -6.92 -3.25 10.87
N GLY A 104 -6.89 -4.58 10.82
CA GLY A 104 -8.04 -5.39 10.44
C GLY A 104 -8.32 -5.32 8.94
N GLU A 105 -9.59 -5.42 8.56
CA GLU A 105 -9.99 -5.35 7.15
C GLU A 105 -10.05 -3.90 6.67
N VAL A 106 -9.50 -3.64 5.49
CA VAL A 106 -9.76 -2.42 4.70
C VAL A 106 -10.33 -2.83 3.34
N SER A 107 -11.16 -1.97 2.75
CA SER A 107 -11.76 -2.28 1.44
C SER A 107 -11.50 -1.20 0.41
N VAL A 108 -11.43 -1.64 -0.85
CA VAL A 108 -11.37 -0.75 -2.02
C VAL A 108 -12.51 -1.10 -2.95
N THR A 109 -13.33 -0.10 -3.28
CA THR A 109 -14.43 -0.26 -4.24
C THR A 109 -14.10 0.42 -5.55
N ARG A 110 -14.25 -0.29 -6.67
CA ARG A 110 -14.14 0.27 -8.02
C ARG A 110 -15.49 0.84 -8.47
N ARG A 111 -15.47 2.07 -8.99
CA ARG A 111 -16.62 2.75 -9.60
C ARG A 111 -16.18 3.38 -10.91
N GLY A 112 -16.34 2.63 -12.01
CA GLY A 112 -15.77 3.02 -13.30
C GLY A 112 -14.25 3.13 -13.19
N LYS A 113 -13.70 4.31 -13.47
CA LYS A 113 -12.25 4.59 -13.38
C LYS A 113 -11.76 4.99 -11.99
N LEU A 114 -12.66 5.18 -11.03
CA LEU A 114 -12.30 5.62 -9.68
C LEU A 114 -12.22 4.43 -8.73
N LEU A 115 -11.23 4.48 -7.85
CA LEU A 115 -11.06 3.56 -6.73
C LEU A 115 -11.31 4.33 -5.43
N THR A 116 -12.18 3.81 -4.56
CA THR A 116 -12.54 4.42 -3.28
C THR A 116 -12.04 3.56 -2.13
N LEU A 117 -11.26 4.13 -1.23
CA LEU A 117 -10.81 3.47 0.01
C LEU A 117 -11.81 3.70 1.14
N ASP A 118 -12.03 2.66 1.93
CA ASP A 118 -12.71 2.74 3.20
C ASP A 118 -11.74 2.41 4.35
N PHE A 119 -11.34 3.45 5.09
CA PHE A 119 -10.39 3.40 6.18
C PHE A 119 -11.06 3.80 7.50
N PRO A 120 -10.58 3.28 8.65
CA PRO A 120 -11.11 3.66 9.95
C PRO A 120 -10.93 5.16 10.19
N ALA A 121 -11.97 5.80 10.72
CA ALA A 121 -11.92 7.21 11.09
C ALA A 121 -10.87 7.44 12.19
N ASN A 122 -10.01 8.45 12.00
CA ASN A 122 -9.04 8.90 13.00
C ASN A 122 -9.19 10.42 13.21
N PRO A 123 -10.12 10.86 14.08
CA PRO A 123 -10.40 12.27 14.29
C PRO A 123 -9.20 12.98 14.95
N ALA A 124 -8.86 14.16 14.44
CA ALA A 124 -7.79 14.98 15.00
C ALA A 124 -8.18 15.49 16.40
N LEU A 125 -7.23 15.44 17.32
CA LEU A 125 -7.37 16.01 18.66
C LEU A 125 -6.56 17.31 18.75
N PRO A 126 -7.06 18.34 19.45
CA PRO A 126 -6.26 19.53 19.73
C PRO A 126 -4.96 19.16 20.44
N VAL A 127 -3.85 19.75 19.98
CA VAL A 127 -2.53 19.59 20.60
C VAL A 127 -1.98 20.96 21.00
N ALA A 128 -1.14 20.99 22.04
CA ALA A 128 -0.46 22.21 22.43
C ALA A 128 0.50 22.67 21.31
N ARG A 129 0.62 23.99 21.13
CA ARG A 129 1.59 24.57 20.19
C ARG A 129 3.00 24.15 20.56
N ASN A 130 3.78 23.70 19.59
CA ASN A 130 5.18 23.30 19.79
C ASN A 130 6.11 24.30 19.07
N PRO A 131 6.87 25.12 19.81
CA PRO A 131 7.79 26.09 19.20
C PRO A 131 8.88 25.47 18.32
N GLU A 132 9.32 24.23 18.61
CA GLU A 132 10.29 23.53 17.77
C GLU A 132 9.67 23.15 16.42
N LEU A 133 8.38 22.78 16.42
CA LEU A 133 7.64 22.51 15.20
C LEU A 133 7.45 23.79 14.37
N ASP A 134 7.12 24.91 15.02
CA ASP A 134 7.00 26.20 14.33
C ASP A 134 8.32 26.59 13.65
N ALA A 135 9.43 26.48 14.37
CA ALA A 135 10.76 26.76 13.84
C ALA A 135 11.12 25.83 12.67
N ALA A 136 10.80 24.54 12.77
CA ALA A 136 11.03 23.56 11.70
C ALA A 136 10.17 23.84 10.45
N LEU A 137 8.95 24.39 10.64
CA LEU A 137 8.04 24.77 9.56
C LEU A 137 8.30 26.18 9.01
N GLY A 138 9.19 26.96 9.63
CA GLY A 138 9.54 28.33 9.23
C GLY A 138 8.46 29.37 9.55
N ALA A 139 7.66 29.13 10.59
CA ALA A 139 6.60 30.02 11.07
C ALA A 139 7.12 31.14 11.99
#